data_AF-A0A2G8L0A6-F1
#
_entry.id   AF-A0A2G8L0A6-F1
#
_cell.length_a   1.000
_cell.length_b   1.000
_cell.length_c   1.000
_cell.angle_alpha   90.00
_cell.angle_beta   90.00
_cell.angle_gamma   90.00
#
_symmetry.space_group_name_H-M   'P 1'
#
loop_
_entity.id
_entity.type
_entity.pdbx_description
1 polymer ?
#
loop_
_entity_poly.entity_id
_entity_poly.type
_entity_poly.pdbx_seq_one_letter_code
_entity_poly.pdbx_strand_id
1 'polypeptide(L)'
;MGSGKPCTKEDRKQVLEDFDKALEKFEGYFLKNGSCIAGDKVSIADVFAVSEILQAAMGGTDFLAGHPKTQALVDKVKAATPYFDEVFKPFNDFVKAHVK
;
A
#
# COMPACT_ATOMS: atom_id res chain seq x y z
N MET A 1 -23.79 -10.57 -0.94
CA MET A 1 -22.80 -11.65 -0.76
C MET A 1 -22.32 -12.03 -2.15
N GLY A 2 -21.02 -11.86 -2.45
CA GLY A 2 -20.45 -12.24 -3.75
C GLY A 2 -20.57 -13.76 -3.96
N SER A 3 -20.72 -14.18 -5.21
CA SER A 3 -21.07 -15.56 -5.65
C SER A 3 -20.04 -16.66 -5.32
N GLY A 4 -19.06 -16.41 -4.43
CA GLY A 4 -18.00 -17.35 -4.11
C GLY A 4 -17.12 -17.77 -5.30
N LYS A 5 -17.28 -17.12 -6.46
CA LYS A 5 -16.54 -17.45 -7.67
C LYS A 5 -15.06 -17.12 -7.45
N PRO A 6 -14.13 -18.04 -7.77
CA PRO A 6 -12.70 -17.76 -7.69
C PRO A 6 -12.33 -16.58 -8.60
N CYS A 7 -11.42 -15.72 -8.11
CA CYS A 7 -10.83 -14.62 -8.89
C CYS A 7 -10.08 -15.20 -10.10
N THR A 8 -10.40 -14.73 -11.31
CA THR A 8 -9.68 -15.12 -12.52
C THR A 8 -8.35 -14.36 -12.66
N LYS A 9 -7.50 -14.76 -13.62
CA LYS A 9 -6.23 -14.04 -13.86
C LYS A 9 -6.49 -12.64 -14.41
N GLU A 10 -7.52 -12.51 -15.24
CA GLU A 10 -7.98 -11.27 -15.83
C GLU A 10 -8.55 -10.34 -14.77
N ASP A 11 -9.38 -10.86 -13.85
CA ASP A 11 -9.87 -10.09 -12.70
C ASP A 11 -8.71 -9.57 -11.84
N ARG A 12 -7.73 -10.44 -11.55
CA ARG A 12 -6.53 -10.05 -10.81
C ARG A 12 -5.80 -8.92 -11.52
N LYS A 13 -5.52 -9.07 -12.81
CA LYS A 13 -4.82 -8.06 -13.61
C LYS A 13 -5.55 -6.71 -13.57
N GLN A 14 -6.86 -6.70 -13.77
CA GLN A 14 -7.66 -5.48 -13.73
C GLN A 14 -7.58 -4.79 -12.38
N VAL A 15 -7.69 -5.55 -11.28
CA VAL A 15 -7.59 -5.01 -9.92
C VAL A 15 -6.21 -4.39 -9.66
N LEU A 16 -5.12 -5.00 -10.13
CA LEU A 16 -3.77 -4.45 -9.98
C LEU A 16 -3.61 -3.15 -10.79
N GLU A 17 -4.15 -3.08 -12.01
CA GLU A 17 -4.14 -1.86 -12.83
C GLU A 17 -4.98 -0.73 -12.22
N ASP A 18 -6.13 -1.05 -11.64
CA ASP A 18 -6.98 -0.07 -10.98
C ASP A 18 -6.36 0.44 -9.68
N PHE A 19 -5.65 -0.44 -8.96
CA PHE A 19 -4.88 -0.06 -7.78
C PHE A 19 -3.72 0.88 -8.14
N ASP A 20 -3.00 0.61 -9.22
CA ASP A 20 -1.93 1.49 -9.72
C ASP A 20 -2.46 2.90 -10.07
N LYS A 21 -3.60 2.98 -10.77
CA LYS A 21 -4.28 4.27 -11.03
C LYS A 21 -4.78 4.94 -9.75
N ALA A 22 -5.16 4.18 -8.73
CA ALA A 22 -5.56 4.73 -7.44
C ALA A 22 -4.36 5.35 -6.71
N LEU A 23 -3.17 4.74 -6.80
CA LEU A 23 -1.93 5.32 -6.27
C LEU A 23 -1.55 6.61 -7.00
N GLU A 24 -1.69 6.67 -8.32
CA GLU A 24 -1.46 7.92 -9.09
C GLU A 24 -2.36 9.06 -8.57
N LYS A 25 -3.64 8.77 -8.36
CA LYS A 25 -4.59 9.73 -7.77
C LYS A 25 -4.24 10.06 -6.33
N PHE A 26 -3.83 9.07 -5.54
CA PHE A 26 -3.44 9.27 -4.16
C PHE A 26 -2.28 10.27 -4.05
N GLU A 27 -1.26 10.11 -4.90
CA GLU A 27 -0.15 11.05 -5.00
C GLU A 27 -0.59 12.43 -5.52
N GLY A 28 -1.48 12.46 -6.51
CA GLY A 28 -1.96 13.69 -7.15
C GLY A 28 -2.92 14.52 -6.30
N TYR A 29 -3.60 13.91 -5.32
CA TYR A 29 -4.57 14.59 -4.45
C TYR A 29 -4.08 14.73 -3.01
N PHE A 30 -3.70 13.63 -2.35
CA PHE A 30 -3.35 13.66 -0.93
C PHE A 30 -1.90 14.06 -0.70
N LEU A 31 -0.98 13.63 -1.58
CA LEU A 31 0.45 13.95 -1.48
C LEU A 31 0.90 15.02 -2.49
N LYS A 32 -0.05 15.79 -3.03
CA LYS A 32 0.22 16.73 -4.12
C LYS A 32 1.30 17.73 -3.74
N ASN A 33 1.03 18.45 -2.64
CA ASN A 33 1.86 19.52 -2.11
C ASN A 33 2.44 19.18 -0.73
N GLY A 34 1.93 18.11 -0.12
CA GLY A 34 2.22 17.72 1.26
C GLY A 34 3.21 16.58 1.34
N SER A 35 3.83 16.48 2.51
CA SER A 35 4.80 15.44 2.83
C SER A 35 4.12 14.21 3.48
N CYS A 36 2.93 14.41 4.05
CA CYS A 36 1.98 13.45 4.61
C CYS A 36 0.55 13.83 4.17
N ILE A 37 -0.44 12.96 4.37
CA ILE A 37 -1.84 13.14 3.96
C ILE A 37 -2.48 14.36 4.63
N ALA A 38 -2.21 14.56 5.92
CA ALA A 38 -2.81 15.61 6.73
C ALA A 38 -1.86 16.79 7.03
N GLY A 39 -0.79 16.95 6.25
CA GLY A 39 0.19 18.04 6.40
C GLY A 39 1.63 17.53 6.39
N ASP A 40 2.45 18.06 7.30
CA ASP A 40 3.90 17.81 7.29
C ASP A 40 4.37 16.73 8.28
N LYS A 41 3.50 16.34 9.20
CA LYS A 41 3.79 15.32 10.22
C LYS A 41 2.94 14.09 9.98
N VAL A 42 3.51 12.93 10.30
CA VAL A 42 2.79 11.65 10.28
C VAL A 42 1.60 11.74 11.23
N SER A 43 0.44 11.36 10.71
CA SER A 43 -0.84 11.28 11.40
C SER A 43 -1.42 9.87 11.30
N ILE A 44 -2.54 9.62 11.98
CA ILE A 44 -3.24 8.33 11.87
C ILE A 44 -3.69 8.02 10.44
N ALA A 45 -3.96 9.05 9.62
CA ALA A 45 -4.34 8.85 8.22
C ALA A 45 -3.22 8.18 7.42
N ASP A 46 -1.97 8.57 7.68
CA ASP A 46 -0.79 8.02 7.01
C ASP A 46 -0.55 6.56 7.41
N VAL A 47 -0.73 6.24 8.69
CA VAL A 47 -0.60 4.87 9.21
C VAL A 47 -1.61 3.93 8.55
N PHE A 48 -2.87 4.36 8.44
CA PHE A 48 -3.90 3.56 7.77
C PHE A 48 -3.63 3.42 6.28
N ALA A 49 -3.29 4.52 5.59
CA ALA A 49 -2.99 4.47 4.16
C ALA A 49 -1.82 3.52 3.86
N VAL A 50 -0.71 3.63 4.60
CA VAL A 50 0.45 2.74 4.42
C VAL A 50 0.11 1.27 4.69
N SER A 51 -0.76 1.01 5.67
CA SER A 51 -1.19 -0.36 5.97
C SER A 51 -1.98 -0.99 4.82
N GLU A 52 -2.94 -0.26 4.25
CA GLU A 52 -3.72 -0.72 3.10
C GLU A 52 -2.84 -0.90 1.85
N ILE A 53 -1.90 0.02 1.63
CA ILE A 53 -1.00 -0.02 0.45
C ILE A 53 -0.08 -1.23 0.52
N LEU A 54 0.53 -1.50 1.67
CA LEU A 54 1.39 -2.66 1.83
C LEU A 54 0.60 -3.97 1.75
N GLN A 55 -0.64 -3.99 2.26
CA GLN A 55 -1.50 -5.18 2.12
C GLN A 55 -1.88 -5.47 0.67
N ALA A 56 -2.10 -4.44 -0.16
CA ALA A 56 -2.30 -4.65 -1.59
C ALA A 56 -1.08 -5.30 -2.28
N ALA A 57 0.14 -5.03 -1.78
CA ALA A 57 1.37 -5.66 -2.26
C ALA A 57 1.44 -7.19 -2.02
N MET A 58 0.52 -7.81 -1.26
CA MET A 58 0.35 -9.27 -1.23
C MET A 58 0.08 -9.87 -2.63
N GLY A 59 -0.29 -9.05 -3.61
CA GLY A 59 -0.39 -9.47 -5.00
C GLY A 59 0.92 -9.97 -5.62
N GLY A 60 2.08 -9.69 -5.00
CA GLY A 60 3.42 -10.00 -5.54
C GLY A 60 3.95 -8.93 -6.47
N THR A 61 3.24 -7.81 -6.57
CA THR A 61 3.63 -6.66 -7.38
C THR A 61 4.22 -5.60 -6.48
N ASP A 62 5.43 -5.15 -6.78
CA ASP A 62 6.00 -3.96 -6.16
C ASP A 62 5.38 -2.72 -6.79
N PHE A 63 4.30 -2.24 -6.19
CA PHE A 63 3.64 -1.02 -6.63
C PHE A 63 4.45 0.24 -6.31
N LEU A 64 5.32 0.21 -5.30
CA LEU A 64 5.98 1.43 -4.83
C LEU A 64 7.03 1.95 -5.83
N ALA A 65 7.57 1.07 -6.67
CA ALA A 65 8.54 1.43 -7.71
C ALA A 65 8.05 2.51 -8.69
N GLY A 66 6.74 2.56 -8.97
CA GLY A 66 6.13 3.58 -9.84
C GLY A 66 5.65 4.84 -9.13
N HIS A 67 5.60 4.83 -7.80
CA HIS A 67 4.92 5.83 -6.97
C HIS A 67 5.86 6.38 -5.88
N PRO A 68 6.81 7.27 -6.26
CA PRO A 68 7.90 7.70 -5.38
C PRO A 68 7.44 8.53 -4.18
N LYS A 69 6.33 9.28 -4.28
CA LYS A 69 5.80 10.02 -3.12
C LYS A 69 5.17 9.06 -2.11
N THR A 70 4.52 8.03 -2.61
CA THR A 70 3.95 6.95 -1.80
C THR A 70 5.06 6.17 -1.09
N GLN A 71 6.14 5.82 -1.79
CA GLN A 71 7.32 5.22 -1.18
C GLN A 71 7.88 6.10 -0.04
N ALA A 72 8.05 7.40 -0.29
CA ALA A 72 8.53 8.34 0.73
C ALA A 72 7.58 8.43 1.93
N LEU A 73 6.26 8.32 1.73
CA LEU A 73 5.28 8.26 2.82
C LEU A 73 5.46 6.99 3.66
N VAL A 74 5.62 5.83 3.01
CA VAL A 74 5.87 4.55 3.68
C VAL A 74 7.10 4.64 4.56
N ASP A 75 8.19 5.20 4.05
CA ASP A 75 9.44 5.33 4.80
C ASP A 75 9.30 6.24 6.02
N LYS A 76 8.55 7.34 5.90
CA LYS A 76 8.23 8.22 7.02
C LYS A 76 7.39 7.54 8.09
N VAL A 77 6.36 6.81 7.69
CA VAL A 77 5.49 6.08 8.63
C VAL A 77 6.29 5.03 9.37
N LYS A 78 7.13 4.25 8.68
CA LYS A 78 8.05 3.29 9.30
C LYS A 78 8.96 3.95 10.33
N ALA A 79 9.59 5.07 9.98
CA ALA A 79 10.46 5.81 10.90
C ALA A 79 9.72 6.39 12.11
N ALA A 80 8.45 6.78 11.95
CA ALA A 80 7.64 7.37 13.00
C ALA A 80 6.96 6.33 13.92
N THR A 81 6.93 5.05 13.54
CA THR A 81 6.19 4.00 14.26
C THR A 81 7.12 2.89 14.76
N PRO A 82 7.42 2.83 16.08
CA PRO A 82 8.45 1.94 16.62
C PRO A 82 8.13 0.44 16.49
N TYR A 83 6.86 0.08 16.32
CA TYR A 83 6.41 -1.31 16.23
C TYR A 83 6.06 -1.75 14.80
N PHE A 84 6.45 -0.96 13.79
CA PHE A 84 6.06 -1.23 12.41
C PHE A 84 6.50 -2.63 11.97
N ASP A 85 7.79 -2.94 12.06
CA ASP A 85 8.31 -4.23 11.59
C ASP A 85 7.75 -5.42 12.40
N GLU A 86 7.48 -5.22 13.69
CA GLU A 86 6.85 -6.24 14.53
C GLU A 86 5.42 -6.56 14.07
N VAL A 87 4.60 -5.53 13.84
CA VAL A 87 3.21 -5.67 13.39
C VAL A 87 3.13 -6.21 11.97
N PHE A 88 4.04 -5.80 11.09
CA PHE A 88 4.09 -6.29 9.71
C PHE A 88 4.84 -7.62 9.55
N LYS A 89 5.42 -8.18 10.61
CA LYS A 89 6.14 -9.46 10.51
C LYS A 89 5.25 -10.62 10.04
N PRO A 90 4.07 -10.90 10.64
CA PRO A 90 3.20 -11.99 10.16
C PRO A 90 2.77 -11.79 8.71
N PHE A 91 2.54 -10.52 8.33
CA PHE A 91 2.23 -10.12 6.98
C PHE A 91 3.36 -10.44 6.00
N ASN A 92 4.58 -10.02 6.31
CA ASN A 92 5.76 -10.26 5.48
C ASN A 92 6.08 -11.75 5.35
N ASP A 93 5.93 -12.51 6.44
CA ASP A 93 6.15 -13.95 6.45
C ASP A 93 5.10 -14.68 5.59
N PHE A 94 3.84 -14.24 5.63
CA PHE A 94 2.78 -14.76 4.76
C PHE A 94 3.11 -14.52 3.28
N VAL A 95 3.49 -13.29 2.92
CA VAL A 95 3.86 -12.92 1.55
C VAL A 95 5.03 -13.78 1.06
N LYS A 96 6.13 -13.88 1.82
CA LYS A 96 7.30 -14.70 1.45
C LYS A 96 6.95 -16.17 1.22
N ALA A 97 6.00 -16.71 1.99
CA ALA A 97 5.62 -18.12 1.90
C ALA A 97 4.68 -18.43 0.73
N HIS A 98 3.84 -17.48 0.30
CA HIS A 98 2.71 -17.75 -0.62
C HIS A 98 2.73 -16.94 -1.92
N VAL A 99 3.58 -15.93 -2.01
CA VAL A 99 3.63 -15.00 -3.13
C VAL A 99 5.02 -15.09 -3.76
N LYS A 100 5.08 -15.62 -4.99
CA LYS A 100 6.28 -15.72 -5.83
C LYS A 100 6.14 -14.82 -7.04
#